data_AF-A0A357CUJ6-F1
#
_entry.id   AF-A0A357CUJ6-F1
#
_cell.length_a   1.000
_cell.length_b   1.000
_cell.length_c   1.000
_cell.angle_alpha   90.00
_cell.angle_beta   90.00
_cell.angle_gamma   90.00
#
_symmetry.space_group_name_H-M   'P 1'
#
loop_
_entity.id
_entity.type
_entity.pdbx_description
1 polymer ?
#
loop_
_entity_poly.entity_id
_entity_poly.type
_entity_poly.pdbx_seq_one_letter_code
_entity_poly.pdbx_strand_id
1 'polypeptide(L)'
;MYLYCGGVRVVDEVPVVINSFLAYKETIQNCSPLTVKEYYNDLRTFFRYIIAKRGGKDLSELEQVDISSVDLTLAGSVSTDEIYSFLLFLSKEKNNRSAALARKLSAIKSFYKYHTQKSKKLTENPAREIDSPNIKHPLPKYLSLDESIRLLKSIKSV
;
A
#
# COMPACT_ATOMS: atom_id res chain seq x y z
N MET A 1 23.67 -1.16 9.22
CA MET A 1 23.44 -2.57 8.84
C MET A 1 22.27 -2.60 7.87
N TYR A 2 22.56 -2.56 6.57
CA TYR A 2 21.58 -2.40 5.49
C TYR A 2 21.00 -3.76 5.11
N LEU A 3 19.67 -3.91 5.11
CA LEU A 3 19.00 -5.14 4.69
C LEU A 3 18.96 -5.20 3.16
N TYR A 4 19.62 -6.21 2.60
CA TYR A 4 19.65 -6.50 1.16
C TYR A 4 18.31 -7.11 0.73
N CYS A 5 17.46 -6.31 0.09
CA CYS A 5 16.27 -6.79 -0.62
C CYS A 5 16.64 -7.13 -2.08
N GLY A 6 16.74 -8.42 -2.40
CA GLY A 6 16.43 -8.98 -3.74
C GLY A 6 16.85 -8.21 -5.00
N GLY A 7 18.07 -7.67 -5.07
CA GLY A 7 18.63 -7.14 -6.32
C GLY A 7 18.14 -5.75 -6.75
N VAL A 8 17.46 -4.99 -5.89
CA VAL A 8 17.23 -3.56 -6.12
C VAL A 8 18.02 -2.78 -5.08
N ARG A 9 19.05 -2.05 -5.52
CA ARG A 9 19.71 -1.04 -4.69
C ARG A 9 18.68 0.04 -4.38
N VAL A 10 18.01 -0.04 -3.23
CA VAL A 10 17.25 1.10 -2.72
C VAL A 10 18.26 2.02 -2.06
N VAL A 11 18.83 2.87 -2.91
CA VAL A 11 19.60 4.05 -2.51
C VAL A 11 18.59 4.97 -1.82
N ASP A 12 18.93 5.40 -0.60
CA ASP A 12 18.27 6.43 0.22
C ASP A 12 17.13 5.98 1.18
N GLU A 13 17.58 5.61 2.38
CA GLU A 13 16.95 5.50 3.71
C GLU A 13 15.42 5.47 3.81
N VAL A 14 14.85 4.26 3.65
CA VAL A 14 13.48 3.98 4.12
C VAL A 14 13.36 4.32 5.61
N PRO A 15 12.37 5.13 6.01
CA PRO A 15 12.23 5.55 7.40
C PRO A 15 12.14 4.36 8.35
N VAL A 16 12.81 4.45 9.50
CA VAL A 16 12.95 3.33 10.45
C VAL A 16 11.61 2.74 10.86
N VAL A 17 10.59 3.58 11.03
CA VAL A 17 9.23 3.13 11.37
C VAL A 17 8.65 2.20 10.30
N ILE A 18 8.80 2.56 9.02
CA ILE A 18 8.35 1.74 7.88
C ILE A 18 9.25 0.50 7.75
N ASN A 19 10.56 0.66 7.84
CA ASN A 19 11.51 -0.45 7.66
C ASN A 19 11.33 -1.55 8.70
N SER A 20 11.03 -1.18 9.95
CA SER A 20 10.74 -2.15 11.03
C SER A 20 9.54 -3.05 10.69
N PHE A 21 8.48 -2.46 10.11
CA PHE A 21 7.31 -3.19 9.65
C PHE A 21 7.62 -4.11 8.46
N LEU A 22 8.36 -3.60 7.47
CA LEU A 22 8.73 -4.37 6.27
C LEU A 22 9.62 -5.55 6.62
N ALA A 23 10.61 -5.35 7.48
CA ALA A 23 11.47 -6.43 7.99
C ALA A 23 10.65 -7.50 8.72
N TYR A 24 9.63 -7.12 9.50
CA TYR A 24 8.71 -8.08 10.12
C TYR A 24 7.89 -8.86 9.08
N LYS A 25 7.38 -8.19 8.05
CA LYS A 25 6.66 -8.86 6.94
C LYS A 25 7.52 -9.89 6.22
N GLU A 26 8.76 -9.52 5.92
CA GLU A 26 9.71 -10.39 5.23
C GLU A 26 10.16 -11.56 6.11
N THR A 27 10.69 -11.28 7.29
CA THR A 27 11.39 -12.31 8.10
C THR A 27 10.46 -13.16 8.94
N ILE A 28 9.42 -12.56 9.54
CA ILE A 28 8.53 -13.27 10.49
C ILE A 28 7.28 -13.78 9.78
N GLN A 29 6.73 -13.02 8.83
CA GLN A 29 5.57 -13.46 8.06
C GLN A 29 5.94 -14.14 6.74
N ASN A 30 7.24 -14.28 6.45
CA ASN A 30 7.79 -14.95 5.27
C ASN A 30 7.15 -14.47 3.95
N CYS A 31 6.82 -13.17 3.89
CA CYS A 31 6.25 -12.58 2.69
C CYS A 31 7.32 -12.51 1.59
N SER A 32 6.92 -12.78 0.34
CA SER A 32 7.84 -12.65 -0.79
C SER A 32 8.38 -11.21 -0.93
N PRO A 33 9.57 -11.02 -1.52
CA PRO A 33 10.14 -9.69 -1.74
C PRO A 33 9.22 -8.76 -2.53
N LEU A 34 8.46 -9.32 -3.49
CA LEU A 34 7.47 -8.56 -4.25
C LEU A 34 6.35 -8.03 -3.35
N THR A 35 5.81 -8.87 -2.47
CA THR A 35 4.77 -8.46 -1.51
C THR A 35 5.29 -7.37 -0.57
N VAL A 36 6.52 -7.49 -0.07
CA VAL A 36 7.17 -6.48 0.78
C VAL A 36 7.33 -5.15 0.03
N LYS A 37 7.76 -5.20 -1.23
CA LYS A 37 7.85 -4.01 -2.11
C LYS A 37 6.50 -3.34 -2.32
N GLU A 38 5.42 -4.11 -2.50
CA GLU A 38 4.07 -3.57 -2.63
C GLU A 38 3.58 -2.90 -1.34
N TYR A 39 3.84 -3.50 -0.17
CA TYR A 39 3.59 -2.83 1.12
C TYR A 39 4.36 -1.51 1.22
N TYR A 40 5.64 -1.48 0.84
CA TYR A 40 6.44 -0.26 0.83
C TYR A 40 5.83 0.81 -0.09
N ASN A 41 5.50 0.45 -1.34
CA ASN A 41 4.93 1.38 -2.31
C ASN A 41 3.63 2.02 -1.81
N ASP A 42 2.76 1.21 -1.19
CA ASP A 42 1.49 1.71 -0.64
C ASP A 42 1.70 2.64 0.55
N LEU A 43 2.58 2.26 1.49
CA LEU A 43 2.90 3.11 2.64
C LEU A 43 3.62 4.39 2.25
N ARG A 44 4.54 4.32 1.29
CA ARG A 44 5.21 5.50 0.73
C ARG A 44 4.20 6.46 0.13
N THR A 45 3.27 5.96 -0.69
CA THR A 45 2.20 6.79 -1.28
C THR A 45 1.34 7.45 -0.19
N PHE A 46 0.99 6.67 0.84
CA PHE A 46 0.18 7.15 1.96
C PHE A 46 0.89 8.26 2.75
N PHE A 47 2.13 8.05 3.19
CA PHE A 47 2.85 9.06 3.98
C PHE A 47 3.18 10.32 3.19
N ARG A 48 3.44 10.20 1.87
CA ARG A 48 3.55 11.36 0.99
C ARG A 48 2.30 12.20 1.00
N TYR A 49 1.13 11.55 0.98
CA TYR A 49 -0.14 12.26 1.01
C TYR A 49 -0.33 12.98 2.34
N ILE A 50 -0.03 12.32 3.47
CA ILE A 50 -0.12 12.95 4.80
C ILE A 50 0.79 14.18 4.88
N ILE A 51 2.06 14.05 4.45
CA ILE A 51 3.02 15.16 4.46
C ILE A 51 2.56 16.30 3.56
N ALA A 52 2.15 16.00 2.32
CA ALA A 52 1.68 17.01 1.38
C ALA A 52 0.43 17.72 1.89
N LYS A 53 -0.57 16.97 2.37
CA LYS A 53 -1.85 17.51 2.81
C LYS A 53 -1.70 18.39 4.05
N ARG A 54 -0.90 17.97 5.04
CA ARG A 54 -0.61 18.77 6.24
C ARG A 54 0.26 19.99 5.94
N GLY A 55 1.19 19.85 5.00
CA GLY A 55 2.04 20.95 4.55
C GLY A 55 1.37 21.92 3.57
N GLY A 56 0.10 21.71 3.23
CA GLY A 56 -0.61 22.55 2.25
C GLY A 56 -0.03 22.49 0.83
N LYS A 57 0.72 21.43 0.51
CA LYS A 57 1.37 21.27 -0.81
C LYS A 57 0.36 20.82 -1.85
N ASP A 58 0.68 21.12 -3.12
CA ASP A 58 -0.05 20.58 -4.25
C ASP A 58 0.10 19.04 -4.30
N LEU A 59 -1.04 18.35 -4.45
CA LEU A 59 -1.10 16.90 -4.55
C LEU A 59 -0.71 16.38 -5.94
N SER A 60 -0.56 17.27 -6.93
CA SER A 60 -0.03 16.92 -8.26
C SER A 60 1.44 16.47 -8.20
N GLU A 61 2.21 16.96 -7.21
CA GLU A 61 3.64 16.66 -7.01
C GLU A 61 3.88 15.56 -5.97
N LEU A 62 2.86 14.76 -5.64
CA LEU A 62 2.91 13.74 -4.61
C LEU A 62 4.12 12.79 -4.75
N GLU A 63 4.48 12.44 -5.98
CA GLU A 63 5.58 11.54 -6.31
C GLU A 63 6.96 12.09 -5.94
N GLN A 64 7.09 13.41 -5.77
CA GLN A 64 8.33 14.11 -5.39
C GLN A 64 8.45 14.32 -3.87
N VAL A 65 7.36 14.14 -3.12
CA VAL A 65 7.37 14.33 -1.67
C VAL A 65 8.31 13.32 -1.02
N ASP A 66 9.27 13.85 -0.26
CA ASP A 66 10.19 13.05 0.55
C ASP A 66 9.48 12.47 1.77
N ILE A 67 9.84 11.24 2.12
CA ILE A 67 9.33 10.52 3.29
C ILE A 67 10.39 10.26 4.33
N SER A 68 11.65 10.66 4.13
CA SER A 68 12.76 10.38 5.06
C SER A 68 12.44 10.78 6.51
N SER A 69 11.68 11.87 6.69
CA SER A 69 11.26 12.41 7.99
C SER A 69 10.10 11.67 8.67
N VAL A 70 9.57 10.59 8.09
CA VAL A 70 8.45 9.84 8.68
C VAL A 70 8.92 9.08 9.92
N ASP A 71 8.45 9.48 11.09
CA ASP A 71 8.77 8.85 12.37
C ASP A 71 7.50 8.35 13.09
N LEU A 72 7.67 7.86 14.33
CA LEU A 72 6.55 7.42 15.16
C LEU A 72 5.64 8.58 15.58
N THR A 73 6.18 9.80 15.69
CA THR A 73 5.41 10.99 16.04
C THR A 73 4.41 11.31 14.93
N LEU A 74 4.89 11.40 13.68
CA LEU A 74 4.05 11.59 12.52
C LEU A 74 3.04 10.45 12.39
N ALA A 75 3.51 9.20 12.39
CA ALA A 75 2.64 8.03 12.25
C ALA A 75 1.57 7.95 13.35
N GLY A 76 1.94 8.23 14.61
CA GLY A 76 1.02 8.22 15.74
C GLY A 76 0.02 9.37 15.76
N SER A 77 0.33 10.48 15.08
CA SER A 77 -0.55 11.64 14.98
C SER A 77 -1.59 11.55 13.86
N VAL A 78 -1.55 10.50 13.02
CA VAL A 78 -2.49 10.34 11.91
C VAL A 78 -3.88 10.02 12.44
N SER A 79 -4.89 10.76 11.99
CA SER A 79 -6.30 10.50 12.36
C SER A 79 -7.00 9.58 11.36
N THR A 80 -8.12 9.00 11.80
CA THR A 80 -9.03 8.23 10.95
C THR A 80 -9.53 9.07 9.76
N ASP A 81 -9.85 10.35 9.98
CA ASP A 81 -10.34 11.27 8.95
C ASP A 81 -9.30 11.54 7.84
N GLU A 82 -8.02 11.56 8.19
CA GLU A 82 -6.94 11.69 7.21
C GLU A 82 -6.82 10.43 6.33
N ILE A 83 -7.08 9.25 6.89
CA ILE A 83 -7.13 8.00 6.11
C ILE A 83 -8.35 8.01 5.17
N TYR A 84 -9.52 8.46 5.62
CA TYR A 84 -10.68 8.63 4.76
C TYR A 84 -10.42 9.64 3.63
N SER A 85 -9.79 10.77 3.97
CA SER A 85 -9.41 11.81 3.00
C SER A 85 -8.44 11.27 1.95
N PHE A 86 -7.48 10.44 2.37
CA PHE A 86 -6.57 9.74 1.46
C PHE A 86 -7.31 8.79 0.51
N LEU A 87 -8.23 7.96 1.02
CA LEU A 87 -9.00 7.04 0.20
C LEU A 87 -9.89 7.79 -0.82
N LEU A 88 -10.48 8.91 -0.39
CA LEU A 88 -11.27 9.78 -1.28
C LEU A 88 -10.39 10.37 -2.38
N PHE A 89 -9.21 10.88 -2.04
CA PHE A 89 -8.23 11.39 -3.01
C PHE A 89 -7.84 10.33 -4.04
N LEU A 90 -7.52 9.11 -3.59
CA LEU A 90 -7.17 8.02 -4.50
C LEU A 90 -8.31 7.66 -5.46
N SER A 91 -9.55 7.71 -4.96
CA SER A 91 -10.75 7.42 -5.74
C SER A 91 -11.03 8.49 -6.80
N LYS A 92 -10.97 9.77 -6.40
CA LYS A 92 -11.36 10.91 -7.24
C LYS A 92 -10.25 11.38 -8.18
N GLU A 93 -9.05 11.56 -7.67
CA GLU A 93 -7.95 12.19 -8.41
C GLU A 93 -7.10 11.16 -9.16
N LYS A 94 -6.84 10.01 -8.52
CA LYS A 94 -6.03 8.93 -9.12
C LYS A 94 -6.87 7.85 -9.81
N ASN A 95 -8.21 7.99 -9.84
CA ASN A 95 -9.15 7.05 -10.48
C ASN A 95 -8.95 5.58 -10.06
N ASN A 96 -8.51 5.34 -8.82
CA ASN A 96 -8.28 3.99 -8.33
C ASN A 96 -9.60 3.25 -8.12
N ARG A 97 -9.69 2.06 -8.71
CA ARG A 97 -10.84 1.15 -8.53
C ARG A 97 -10.87 0.59 -7.10
N SER A 98 -12.04 0.12 -6.65
CA SER A 98 -12.26 -0.40 -5.28
C SER A 98 -11.22 -1.43 -4.84
N ALA A 99 -10.76 -2.31 -5.74
CA ALA A 99 -9.72 -3.29 -5.43
C ALA A 99 -8.37 -2.65 -5.06
N ALA A 100 -7.96 -1.59 -5.78
CA ALA A 100 -6.72 -0.86 -5.48
C ALA A 100 -6.83 -0.07 -4.17
N LEU A 101 -8.00 0.51 -3.89
CA LEU A 101 -8.28 1.19 -2.62
C LEU A 101 -8.22 0.21 -1.44
N ALA A 102 -8.88 -0.96 -1.57
CA ALA A 102 -8.86 -1.99 -0.54
C ALA A 102 -7.46 -2.55 -0.27
N ARG A 103 -6.65 -2.75 -1.32
CA ARG A 103 -5.25 -3.17 -1.19
C ARG A 103 -4.43 -2.15 -0.39
N LYS A 104 -4.53 -0.86 -0.75
CA LYS A 104 -3.84 0.24 -0.04
C LYS A 104 -4.29 0.38 1.40
N LEU A 105 -5.60 0.28 1.66
CA LEU A 105 -6.14 0.28 3.03
C LEU A 105 -5.64 -0.92 3.84
N SER A 106 -5.57 -2.11 3.23
CA SER A 106 -5.03 -3.31 3.88
C SER A 106 -3.55 -3.14 4.28
N ALA A 107 -2.76 -2.46 3.43
CA ALA A 107 -1.39 -2.09 3.77
C ALA A 107 -1.32 -1.17 5.00
N ILE A 108 -2.13 -0.11 5.01
CA ILE A 108 -2.22 0.85 6.14
C ILE A 108 -2.66 0.12 7.42
N LYS A 109 -3.73 -0.68 7.37
CA LYS A 109 -4.21 -1.47 8.51
C LYS A 109 -3.14 -2.41 9.05
N SER A 110 -2.42 -3.08 8.17
CA SER A 110 -1.33 -4.01 8.55
C SER A 110 -0.19 -3.28 9.24
N PHE A 111 0.19 -2.11 8.74
CA PHE A 111 1.23 -1.26 9.32
C PHE A 111 0.86 -0.81 10.75
N TYR A 112 -0.32 -0.22 10.93
CA TYR A 112 -0.76 0.21 12.27
C TYR A 112 -1.00 -0.96 13.22
N LYS A 113 -1.51 -2.10 12.73
CA LYS A 113 -1.65 -3.33 13.53
C LYS A 113 -0.29 -3.83 14.02
N TYR A 114 0.74 -3.81 13.19
CA TYR A 114 2.10 -4.16 13.61
C TYR A 114 2.61 -3.20 14.69
N HIS A 115 2.45 -1.89 14.49
CA HIS A 115 2.99 -0.91 15.42
C HIS A 115 2.27 -0.89 16.78
N THR A 116 0.99 -1.22 16.81
CA THR A 116 0.20 -1.32 18.05
C THR A 116 0.33 -2.67 18.74
N GLN A 117 0.27 -3.78 18.01
CA GLN A 117 0.18 -5.12 18.62
C GLN A 117 1.51 -5.85 18.73
N LYS A 118 2.45 -5.61 17.80
CA LYS A 118 3.71 -6.36 17.72
C LYS A 118 4.87 -5.56 18.29
N SER A 119 5.11 -4.36 17.76
CA SER A 119 6.19 -3.50 18.27
C SER A 119 5.78 -2.70 19.51
N LYS A 120 4.45 -2.52 19.74
CA LYS A 120 3.86 -1.72 20.83
C LYS A 120 4.42 -0.28 20.91
N LYS A 121 4.81 0.27 19.76
CA LYS A 121 5.37 1.62 19.62
C LYS A 121 4.29 2.70 19.41
N LEU A 122 3.08 2.29 19.01
CA LEU A 122 1.90 3.14 18.93
C LEU A 122 0.84 2.61 19.90
N THR A 123 0.08 3.51 20.52
CA THR A 123 -0.98 3.18 21.46
C THR A 123 -2.28 2.82 20.75
N GLU A 124 -2.62 3.56 19.70
CA GLU A 124 -3.88 3.42 18.97
C GLU A 124 -3.68 3.11 17.49
N ASN A 125 -4.68 2.44 16.90
CA ASN A 125 -4.70 2.12 15.47
C ASN A 125 -5.82 2.95 14.81
N PRO A 126 -5.49 4.06 14.11
CA PRO A 126 -6.50 4.91 13.46
C PRO A 126 -7.21 4.21 12.28
N ALA A 127 -6.64 3.10 11.78
CA ALA A 127 -7.22 2.34 10.67
C ALA A 127 -8.12 1.18 11.12
N ARG A 128 -8.30 0.98 12.44
CA ARG A 128 -8.93 -0.25 12.98
C ARG A 128 -10.38 -0.43 12.51
N GLU A 129 -11.18 0.62 12.65
CA GLU A 129 -12.63 0.61 12.38
C GLU A 129 -12.99 1.10 10.96
N ILE A 130 -12.00 1.35 10.10
CA ILE A 130 -12.27 1.83 8.75
C ILE A 130 -12.78 0.67 7.90
N ASP A 131 -14.01 0.74 7.41
CA ASP A 131 -14.54 -0.28 6.51
C ASP A 131 -13.83 -0.27 5.15
N SER A 132 -13.62 -1.47 4.62
CA SER A 132 -13.02 -1.57 3.28
C SER A 132 -14.06 -1.22 2.22
N PRO A 133 -13.67 -0.48 1.17
CA PRO A 133 -14.59 -0.18 0.07
C PRO A 133 -15.18 -1.48 -0.49
N ASN A 134 -16.50 -1.52 -0.69
CA ASN A 134 -17.19 -2.71 -1.18
C ASN A 134 -16.60 -3.12 -2.55
N ILE A 135 -15.83 -4.22 -2.55
CA ILE A 135 -15.26 -4.77 -3.76
C ILE A 135 -16.37 -5.58 -4.42
N LYS A 136 -17.03 -5.00 -5.42
CA LYS A 136 -17.87 -5.79 -6.33
C LYS A 136 -16.93 -6.78 -7.02
N HIS A 137 -16.99 -8.05 -6.64
CA HIS A 137 -16.28 -9.12 -7.34
C HIS A 137 -16.84 -9.18 -8.76
N PRO A 138 -16.07 -8.87 -9.82
CA PRO A 138 -16.49 -9.23 -11.15
C PRO A 138 -16.56 -10.76 -11.18
N LEU A 139 -17.68 -11.31 -11.68
CA LEU A 139 -17.78 -12.74 -11.95
C LEU A 139 -16.57 -13.14 -12.81
N PRO A 140 -15.93 -14.30 -12.56
CA PRO A 140 -14.88 -14.81 -13.44
C PRO A 140 -15.39 -14.78 -14.88
N LYS A 141 -14.65 -14.11 -15.78
CA LYS A 141 -14.92 -14.22 -17.20
C LYS A 141 -14.49 -15.62 -17.62
N TYR A 142 -15.43 -16.54 -17.68
CA TYR A 142 -15.25 -17.79 -18.40
C TYR A 142 -15.18 -17.47 -19.89
N LEU A 143 -14.22 -18.07 -20.61
CA LEU A 143 -14.29 -18.04 -22.07
C LEU A 143 -15.60 -18.72 -22.47
N SER A 144 -16.37 -18.09 -23.35
CA SER A 144 -17.47 -18.79 -24.01
C SER A 144 -16.91 -19.95 -24.86
N LEU A 145 -17.75 -20.93 -25.20
CA LEU A 145 -17.38 -22.02 -26.09
C LEU A 145 -16.77 -21.47 -27.41
N ASP A 146 -17.35 -20.39 -27.93
CA ASP A 146 -16.89 -19.73 -29.15
C ASP A 146 -15.52 -19.05 -28.98
N GLU A 147 -15.27 -18.41 -27.84
CA GLU A 147 -13.95 -17.85 -27.53
C GLU A 147 -12.90 -18.96 -27.37
N SER A 148 -13.28 -20.11 -26.78
CA SER A 148 -12.38 -21.26 -26.59
C SER A 148 -11.99 -21.88 -27.93
N ILE A 149 -12.95 -21.99 -28.85
CA ILE A 149 -12.73 -22.48 -30.22
C ILE A 149 -11.87 -21.49 -31.02
N ARG A 150 -12.10 -20.18 -30.88
CA ARG A 150 -11.27 -19.15 -31.55
C ARG A 150 -9.82 -19.19 -31.08
N LEU A 151 -9.60 -19.41 -29.78
CA LEU A 151 -8.27 -19.49 -29.20
C LEU A 151 -7.53 -20.77 -29.63
N LEU A 152 -8.23 -21.91 -29.73
CA LEU A 152 -7.66 -23.13 -30.30
C LEU A 152 -7.31 -22.98 -31.79
N LYS A 153 -8.12 -22.25 -32.56
CA LYS A 153 -7.90 -22.01 -33.99
C LYS A 153 -6.81 -20.97 -34.30
N SER A 154 -6.43 -20.13 -33.33
CA SER A 154 -5.40 -19.10 -33.54
C SER A 154 -3.97 -19.65 -33.38
N ILE A 155 -3.83 -20.88 -32.88
CA ILE A 155 -2.55 -21.59 -32.83
C ILE A 155 -2.32 -22.16 -34.23
N LYS A 156 -1.40 -21.55 -34.99
CA LYS A 156 -0.88 -22.16 -36.22
C LYS A 156 -0.11 -23.41 -35.81
N SER A 157 -0.52 -24.57 -36.34
CA SER A 157 0.32 -25.78 -36.30
C SER A 157 1.67 -25.45 -36.92
N VAL A 158 2.73 -25.61 -36.13
CA VAL A 158 4.12 -25.63 -36.59
C VAL A 158 4.38 -26.98 -37.23
#